data_AF-A0A1B8FKI4-F1
#
_entry.id   AF-A0A1B8FKI4-F1
#
_cell.length_a   1.000
_cell.length_b   1.000
_cell.length_c   1.000
_cell.angle_alpha   90.00
_cell.angle_beta   90.00
_cell.angle_gamma   90.00
#
_symmetry.space_group_name_H-M   'P 1'
#
loop_
_entity.id
_entity.type
_entity.pdbx_description
1 polymer ?
#
loop_
_entity_poly.entity_id
_entity_poly.type
_entity_poly.pdbx_seq_one_letter_code
_entity_poly.pdbx_strand_id
1 'polypeptide(L)'
;MFSFGLVCIYTMLRKIIFRIDSEGLSRADEERLAIKRLLSHFGNGPGLVGLIDHLDDSVAAWRDLILDVIPEFTTTNPRKPFSMRVEVDEEFRDIVTKMTSLDPARRITAREALKHPWFQDS
;
A
#
# COMPACT_ATOMS: atom_id res chain seq x y z
N MET A 1 10.03 6.29 -3.28
CA MET A 1 9.95 4.81 -3.19
C MET A 1 8.53 4.29 -3.25
N PHE A 2 7.60 4.73 -2.39
CA PHE A 2 6.20 4.28 -2.43
C PHE A 2 5.55 4.42 -3.83
N SER A 3 5.54 5.63 -4.39
CA SER A 3 4.98 5.88 -5.72
C SER A 3 5.69 5.10 -6.83
N PHE A 4 7.00 4.87 -6.70
CA PHE A 4 7.75 4.06 -7.66
C PHE A 4 7.32 2.59 -7.61
N GLY A 5 7.06 2.04 -6.42
CA GLY A 5 6.46 0.70 -6.28
C GLY A 5 5.12 0.58 -7.00
N LEU A 6 4.27 1.62 -6.96
CA LEU A 6 3.01 1.63 -7.71
C LEU A 6 3.23 1.65 -9.23
N VAL A 7 4.22 2.41 -9.70
CA VAL A 7 4.62 2.42 -11.11
C VAL A 7 5.09 1.03 -11.54
N CYS A 8 5.92 0.36 -10.74
CA CYS A 8 6.37 -0.99 -11.04
C CYS A 8 5.17 -1.97 -11.14
N ILE A 9 4.22 -1.91 -10.21
CA ILE A 9 2.99 -2.72 -10.27
C ILE A 9 2.23 -2.48 -11.58
N TYR A 10 2.07 -1.21 -11.98
CA TYR A 10 1.41 -0.88 -13.23
C TYR A 10 2.17 -1.42 -14.44
N THR A 11 3.48 -1.23 -14.50
CA THR A 11 4.31 -1.65 -15.62
C THR A 11 4.30 -3.16 -15.80
N MET A 12 4.45 -3.91 -14.71
CA MET A 12 4.58 -5.37 -14.74
C MET A 12 3.23 -6.09 -14.85
N LEU A 13 2.20 -5.59 -14.14
CA LEU A 13 0.92 -6.30 -14.01
C LEU A 13 -0.22 -5.63 -14.79
N ARG A 14 0.00 -4.44 -15.38
CA ARG A 14 -1.04 -3.59 -16.00
C ARG A 14 -2.22 -3.30 -15.06
N LYS A 15 -1.96 -3.27 -13.74
CA LYS A 15 -2.94 -3.01 -12.70
C LYS A 15 -2.73 -1.62 -12.08
N ILE A 16 -3.79 -0.84 -12.00
CA ILE A 16 -3.82 0.44 -11.28
C ILE A 16 -4.51 0.19 -9.93
N ILE A 17 -3.72 -0.02 -8.86
CA ILE A 17 -4.22 -0.40 -7.53
C ILE A 17 -5.28 0.58 -7.01
N PHE A 18 -5.06 1.88 -7.20
CA PHE A 18 -5.94 2.94 -6.71
C PHE A 18 -6.98 3.43 -7.73
N ARG A 19 -7.24 2.70 -8.83
CA ARG A 19 -8.25 3.11 -9.82
C ARG A 19 -9.66 3.04 -9.24
N ILE A 20 -10.20 4.16 -8.81
CA ILE A 20 -11.58 4.31 -8.33
C ILE A 20 -12.42 4.79 -9.50
N ASP A 21 -13.59 4.18 -9.68
CA ASP A 21 -14.62 4.73 -10.55
C ASP A 21 -15.34 5.82 -9.76
N SER A 22 -15.08 7.07 -10.11
CA SER A 22 -15.55 8.25 -9.38
C SER A 22 -16.97 8.67 -9.77
N GLU A 23 -17.60 8.00 -10.74
CA GLU A 23 -18.92 8.40 -11.20
C GLU A 23 -19.95 8.32 -10.06
N GLY A 24 -20.51 9.47 -9.69
CA GLY A 24 -21.50 9.59 -8.62
C GLY A 24 -20.95 9.50 -7.19
N LEU A 25 -19.63 9.43 -6.99
CA LEU A 25 -19.03 9.41 -5.65
C LEU A 25 -18.76 10.83 -5.12
N SER A 26 -18.93 11.00 -3.81
CA SER A 26 -18.40 12.19 -3.14
C SER A 26 -16.89 12.07 -2.97
N ARG A 27 -16.20 13.21 -2.81
CA ARG A 27 -14.77 13.22 -2.51
C ARG A 27 -14.41 12.40 -1.26
N ALA A 28 -15.25 12.44 -0.23
CA ALA A 28 -15.04 11.67 1.00
C ALA A 28 -15.13 10.15 0.74
N ASP A 29 -16.04 9.72 -0.14
CA ASP A 29 -16.16 8.32 -0.52
C ASP A 29 -14.94 7.85 -1.33
N GLU A 30 -14.44 8.68 -2.24
CA GLU A 30 -13.20 8.41 -2.98
C GLU A 30 -12.00 8.28 -2.04
N GLU A 31 -11.83 9.21 -1.10
CA GLU A 31 -10.76 9.18 -0.10
C GLU A 31 -10.84 7.92 0.77
N ARG A 32 -12.05 7.56 1.24
CA ARG A 32 -12.26 6.34 2.02
C ARG A 32 -11.95 5.08 1.20
N LEU A 33 -12.35 5.03 -0.07
CA LEU A 33 -12.04 3.91 -0.97
C LEU A 33 -10.53 3.79 -1.26
N ALA A 34 -9.84 4.92 -1.42
CA ALA A 34 -8.39 4.95 -1.59
C ALA A 34 -7.69 4.39 -0.35
N ILE A 35 -8.10 4.81 0.85
CA ILE A 35 -7.59 4.26 2.12
C ILE A 35 -7.89 2.76 2.24
N LYS A 36 -9.11 2.30 1.94
CA LYS A 36 -9.43 0.86 1.93
C LYS A 36 -8.47 0.07 1.05
N ARG A 37 -8.17 0.56 -0.15
CA ARG A 37 -7.22 -0.10 -1.06
C ARG A 37 -5.80 -0.05 -0.52
N LEU A 38 -5.38 1.08 0.04
CA LEU A 38 -4.06 1.26 0.66
C LEU A 38 -3.85 0.22 1.76
N LEU A 39 -4.78 0.13 2.71
CA LEU A 39 -4.69 -0.77 3.85
C LEU A 39 -4.85 -2.24 3.45
N SER A 40 -5.72 -2.54 2.48
CA SER A 40 -5.94 -3.91 1.99
C SER A 40 -4.72 -4.49 1.28
N HIS A 41 -4.05 -3.69 0.45
CA HIS A 41 -2.90 -4.14 -0.34
C HIS A 41 -1.57 -4.04 0.39
N PHE A 42 -1.35 -3.00 1.18
CA PHE A 42 -0.02 -2.67 1.72
C PHE A 42 0.02 -2.57 3.25
N GLY A 43 -1.14 -2.56 3.92
CA GLY A 43 -1.21 -2.60 5.37
C GLY A 43 -0.72 -3.93 5.93
N ASN A 44 0.23 -3.89 6.85
CA ASN A 44 0.59 -5.00 7.75
C ASN A 44 0.71 -4.46 9.18
N GLY A 45 0.72 -5.34 10.19
CA GLY A 45 0.69 -4.92 11.60
C GLY A 45 1.71 -3.82 11.93
N PRO A 46 3.02 -4.06 11.74
CA PRO A 46 4.02 -3.04 12.07
C PRO A 46 3.97 -1.82 11.13
N GLY A 47 3.60 -2.01 9.86
CA GLY A 47 3.45 -0.92 8.89
C GLY A 47 2.31 0.04 9.22
N LEU A 48 1.21 -0.48 9.78
CA LEU A 48 0.07 0.33 10.23
C LEU A 48 0.40 1.10 11.50
N VAL A 49 1.06 0.46 12.47
CA VAL A 49 1.53 1.14 13.69
C VAL A 49 2.47 2.28 13.32
N GLY A 50 3.51 2.00 12.53
CA GLY A 50 4.45 3.02 12.10
C GLY A 50 3.79 4.12 11.25
N LEU A 51 2.79 3.80 10.43
CA LEU A 51 2.02 4.84 9.73
C LEU A 51 1.32 5.79 10.71
N ILE A 52 0.62 5.26 11.71
CA ILE A 52 -0.12 6.06 12.70
C ILE A 52 0.83 6.92 13.53
N ASP A 53 1.98 6.38 13.93
CA ASP A 53 2.99 7.12 14.71
C ASP A 53 3.57 8.34 13.96
N HIS A 54 3.52 8.34 12.64
CA HIS A 54 3.97 9.46 11.80
C HIS A 54 2.85 10.47 11.48
N LEU A 55 1.59 10.21 11.87
CA LEU A 55 0.47 11.13 11.65
C LEU A 55 0.31 12.05 12.86
N ASP A 56 0.84 13.27 12.75
CA ASP A 56 0.65 14.31 13.75
C ASP A 56 -0.75 14.96 13.65
N ASP A 57 -1.03 15.94 14.52
CA ASP A 57 -2.33 16.59 14.59
C ASP A 57 -2.68 17.42 13.34
N SER A 58 -1.71 17.77 12.48
CA SER A 58 -1.97 18.45 11.21
C SER A 58 -2.73 17.58 10.21
N VAL A 59 -2.72 16.26 10.42
CA VAL A 59 -3.38 15.24 9.59
C VAL A 59 -4.38 14.39 10.38
N ALA A 60 -4.93 14.93 11.47
CA ALA A 60 -5.89 14.23 12.34
C ALA A 60 -7.07 13.61 11.56
N ALA A 61 -7.63 14.33 10.58
CA ALA A 61 -8.73 13.79 9.74
C ALA A 61 -8.33 12.51 8.97
N TRP A 62 -7.08 12.41 8.51
CA TRP A 62 -6.57 11.22 7.84
C TRP A 62 -6.32 10.08 8.83
N ARG A 63 -5.77 10.39 10.01
CA ARG A 63 -5.59 9.43 11.09
C ARG A 63 -6.93 8.82 11.50
N ASP A 64 -7.94 9.64 11.70
CA ASP A 64 -9.27 9.22 12.10
C ASP A 64 -9.94 8.38 11.00
N LEU A 65 -9.83 8.78 9.73
CA LEU A 65 -10.30 7.98 8.59
C LEU A 65 -9.62 6.60 8.51
N ILE A 66 -8.31 6.52 8.76
CA ILE A 66 -7.58 5.24 8.79
C ILE A 66 -8.10 4.37 9.93
N LEU A 67 -8.24 4.93 11.13
CA LEU A 67 -8.75 4.23 12.31
C LEU A 67 -10.20 3.75 12.09
N ASP A 68 -11.01 4.51 11.36
CA ASP A 68 -12.37 4.13 10.99
C ASP A 68 -12.44 3.02 9.93
N VAL A 69 -11.43 2.91 9.06
CA VAL A 69 -11.41 1.88 8.00
C VAL A 69 -10.84 0.55 8.49
N ILE A 70 -9.91 0.56 9.45
CA ILE A 70 -9.30 -0.68 9.97
C ILE A 70 -10.34 -1.73 10.41
N PRO A 71 -11.41 -1.38 11.17
CA PRO A 71 -12.42 -2.34 11.62
C PRO A 71 -13.26 -2.94 10.49
N GLU A 72 -13.28 -2.35 9.31
CA GLU A 72 -14.05 -2.87 8.16
C GLU A 72 -13.45 -4.16 7.58
N PHE A 73 -12.20 -4.48 7.91
CA PHE A 73 -11.58 -5.73 7.52
C PHE A 73 -11.91 -6.83 8.52
N THR A 74 -12.79 -7.74 8.11
CA THR A 74 -13.27 -8.85 8.92
C THR A 74 -12.86 -10.20 8.34
N THR A 75 -13.24 -11.30 8.98
CA THR A 75 -13.05 -12.65 8.42
C THR A 75 -13.81 -12.86 7.11
N THR A 76 -14.94 -12.19 6.92
CA THR A 76 -15.76 -12.26 5.70
C THR A 76 -15.36 -11.23 4.65
N ASN A 77 -14.64 -10.19 5.04
CA ASN A 77 -14.05 -9.18 4.16
C ASN A 77 -12.56 -8.98 4.49
N PRO A 78 -11.70 -9.99 4.24
CA PRO A 78 -10.30 -9.90 4.62
C PRO A 78 -9.52 -8.93 3.73
N ARG A 79 -8.42 -8.40 4.28
CA ARG A 79 -7.40 -7.69 3.49
C ARG A 79 -6.83 -8.62 2.41
N LYS A 80 -6.38 -8.04 1.30
CA LYS A 80 -5.81 -8.76 0.15
C LYS A 80 -4.37 -8.31 -0.10
N PRO A 81 -3.44 -8.60 0.85
CA PRO A 81 -2.10 -8.05 0.83
C PRO A 81 -1.34 -8.44 -0.44
N PHE A 82 -0.61 -7.48 -1.01
CA PHE A 82 0.20 -7.69 -2.20
C PHE A 82 1.28 -8.75 -1.96
N SER A 83 1.85 -8.79 -0.76
CA SER A 83 2.87 -9.74 -0.33
C SER A 83 2.42 -11.21 -0.34
N MET A 84 1.11 -11.50 -0.43
CA MET A 84 0.56 -12.86 -0.47
C MET A 84 0.05 -13.27 -1.86
N ARG A 85 0.30 -12.47 -2.89
CA ARG A 85 -0.10 -12.77 -4.28
C ARG A 85 0.82 -13.83 -4.87
N VAL A 86 0.41 -15.09 -4.81
CA VAL A 86 1.19 -16.25 -5.30
C VAL A 86 1.30 -16.27 -6.83
N GLU A 87 0.41 -15.58 -7.52
CA GLU A 87 0.42 -15.42 -8.97
C GLU A 87 1.45 -14.40 -9.48
N VAL A 88 2.13 -13.70 -8.57
CA VAL A 88 3.14 -12.69 -8.87
C VAL A 88 4.51 -13.27 -8.55
N ASP A 89 5.48 -13.02 -9.44
CA ASP A 89 6.90 -13.37 -9.23
C ASP A 89 7.37 -13.00 -7.81
N GLU A 90 8.09 -13.92 -7.17
CA GLU A 90 8.42 -13.81 -5.75
C GLU A 90 9.34 -12.62 -5.47
N GLU A 91 10.36 -12.42 -6.30
CA GLU A 91 11.31 -11.32 -6.12
C GLU A 91 10.65 -9.98 -6.40
N PHE A 92 9.80 -9.90 -7.42
CA PHE A 92 9.02 -8.72 -7.72
C PHE A 92 8.06 -8.37 -6.57
N ARG A 93 7.41 -9.39 -6.01
CA ARG A 93 6.50 -9.23 -4.88
C ARG A 93 7.22 -8.71 -3.64
N ASP A 94 8.40 -9.24 -3.35
CA ASP A 94 9.22 -8.82 -2.22
C ASP A 94 9.70 -7.37 -2.36
N ILE A 95 10.30 -7.01 -3.51
CA ILE A 95 10.80 -5.64 -3.71
C ILE A 95 9.66 -4.61 -3.67
N VAL A 96 8.52 -4.89 -4.32
CA VAL A 96 7.37 -3.99 -4.28
C VAL A 96 6.86 -3.83 -2.85
N THR A 97 6.75 -4.92 -2.07
CA THR A 97 6.32 -4.86 -0.67
C THR A 97 7.24 -3.97 0.17
N LYS A 98 8.56 -4.06 -0.05
CA LYS A 98 9.55 -3.20 0.61
C LYS A 98 9.43 -1.73 0.19
N MET A 99 9.12 -1.46 -1.08
CA MET A 99 8.90 -0.09 -1.59
C MET A 99 7.59 0.53 -1.08
N THR A 100 6.54 -0.28 -0.90
CA THR A 100 5.20 0.16 -0.51
C THR A 100 4.91 -0.01 0.98
N SER A 101 5.93 -0.17 1.83
CA SER A 101 5.76 -0.11 3.29
C SER A 101 5.03 1.17 3.69
N LEU A 102 3.97 1.01 4.49
CA LEU A 102 3.18 2.11 5.04
C LEU A 102 3.94 2.86 6.12
N ASP A 103 4.75 2.16 6.92
CA ASP A 103 5.71 2.78 7.81
C ASP A 103 6.86 3.37 6.96
N PRO A 104 7.02 4.71 6.92
CA PRO A 104 8.07 5.36 6.15
C PRO A 104 9.48 4.96 6.58
N ALA A 105 9.71 4.71 7.87
CA ALA A 105 11.01 4.34 8.40
C ALA A 105 11.46 2.93 7.98
N ARG A 106 10.50 2.06 7.64
CA ARG A 106 10.76 0.68 7.17
C ARG A 106 10.79 0.56 5.65
N ARG A 107 10.57 1.67 4.93
CA ARG A 107 10.56 1.68 3.47
C ARG A 107 11.98 1.60 2.92
N ILE A 108 12.22 0.64 2.01
CA ILE A 108 13.53 0.50 1.37
C ILE A 108 13.91 1.77 0.61
N THR A 109 15.19 2.13 0.64
CA THR A 109 15.73 3.25 -0.14
C THR A 109 15.99 2.85 -1.59
N ALA A 110 16.17 3.83 -2.49
CA ALA A 110 16.52 3.55 -3.88
C ALA A 110 17.85 2.79 -4.01
N ARG A 111 18.85 3.15 -3.20
CA ARG A 111 20.17 2.50 -3.18
C ARG A 111 20.09 1.03 -2.76
N GLU A 112 19.24 0.71 -1.79
CA GLU A 112 19.02 -0.68 -1.35
C GLU A 112 18.18 -1.45 -2.37
N ALA A 113 17.17 -0.81 -2.96
CA ALA A 113 16.36 -1.41 -4.01
C ALA A 113 17.20 -1.86 -5.20
N LEU A 114 18.16 -1.04 -5.65
CA LEU A 114 19.06 -1.42 -6.75
C LEU A 114 19.91 -2.65 -6.46
N LYS A 115 20.12 -3.02 -5.19
CA LYS A 115 20.85 -4.25 -4.80
C LYS A 115 19.95 -5.49 -4.72
N HIS A 116 18.65 -5.33 -4.91
CA HIS A 116 17.69 -6.42 -4.82
C HIS A 116 17.81 -7.34 -6.06
N PRO A 117 17.72 -8.67 -5.91
CA PRO A 117 17.78 -9.63 -7.01
C PRO A 117 16.91 -9.27 -8.23
N TRP A 118 15.65 -8.89 -7.99
CA TRP A 118 14.76 -8.38 -9.04
C TRP A 118 15.37 -7.32 -9.99
N PHE A 119 16.24 -6.42 -9.50
CA PHE A 119 16.92 -5.42 -10.33
C PHE A 119 18.28 -5.87 -10.88
N GLN A 120 18.82 -6.97 -10.37
CA GLN A 120 20.08 -7.56 -10.82
C GLN A 120 19.87 -8.59 -11.94
N ASP A 121 18.71 -9.25 -11.94
CA ASP A 121 18.31 -10.26 -12.92
C ASP A 121 17.50 -9.66 -14.10
N SER A 122 17.46 -8.32 -14.19
CA SER A 122 16.78 -7.54 -15.25
C SER A 122 17.64 -7.33 -16.50
#